data_AF-A0A8S8YGI5-F1
#
_entry.id   AF-A0A8S8YGI5-F1
#
_cell.length_a   1.000
_cell.length_b   1.000
_cell.length_c   1.000
_cell.angle_alpha   90.00
_cell.angle_beta   90.00
_cell.angle_gamma   90.00
#
_symmetry.space_group_name_H-M   'P 1'
#
loop_
_entity.id
_entity.type
_entity.pdbx_description
1 polymer ?
#
loop_
_entity_poly.entity_id
_entity_poly.type
_entity_poly.pdbx_seq_one_letter_code
_entity_poly.pdbx_strand_id
1 'polypeptide(L)'
;MIFKEHIVSETIVTPDDWASRDIYKGAVFNLAHGLDQMLWRRPQNRFEELERLYLVGGGTHPGSGLPTIIESGRITAKLICGDMGIIPDWEGQETWFDDL
;
A
#
# COMPACT_ATOMS: atom_id res chain seq x y z
N MET A 1 -22.02 25.24 23.02
CA MET A 1 -21.36 24.24 22.15
C MET A 1 -22.42 23.69 21.19
N ILE A 2 -22.62 24.36 20.05
CA ILE A 2 -23.85 24.27 19.23
C ILE A 2 -24.00 22.91 18.51
N PHE A 3 -22.90 22.19 18.28
CA PHE A 3 -22.92 20.93 17.54
C PHE A 3 -23.51 19.75 18.32
N LYS A 4 -23.46 19.75 19.67
CA LYS A 4 -23.93 18.61 20.47
C LYS A 4 -25.43 18.34 20.33
N GLU A 5 -26.23 19.39 20.15
CA GLU A 5 -27.69 19.29 20.09
C GLU A 5 -28.21 18.69 18.77
N HIS A 6 -27.33 18.54 17.77
CA HIS A 6 -27.68 18.05 16.43
C HIS A 6 -27.01 16.72 16.05
N ILE A 7 -26.26 16.07 16.96
CA ILE A 7 -25.65 14.76 16.70
C ILE A 7 -26.74 13.68 16.75
N VAL A 8 -27.00 13.03 15.62
CA VAL A 8 -27.95 11.90 15.51
C VAL A 8 -27.28 10.56 15.80
N SER A 9 -25.98 10.43 15.51
CA SER A 9 -25.17 9.26 15.79
C SER A 9 -23.71 9.65 15.95
N GLU A 10 -23.00 8.96 16.82
CA GLU A 10 -21.56 9.13 17.05
C GLU A 10 -20.90 7.76 17.01
N THR A 11 -19.74 7.68 16.35
CA THR A 11 -18.87 6.51 16.41
C THR A 11 -17.46 7.00 16.63
N ILE A 12 -16.85 6.49 17.68
CA ILE A 12 -15.47 6.81 18.05
C ILE A 12 -14.63 5.61 17.64
N VAL A 13 -13.55 5.89 16.90
CA VAL A 13 -12.54 4.90 16.53
C VAL A 13 -11.20 5.43 16.99
N THR A 14 -10.48 4.60 17.73
CA THR A 14 -9.19 4.88 18.35
C THR A 14 -8.11 3.98 17.74
N PRO A 15 -6.82 4.25 18.00
CA PRO A 15 -5.76 3.33 17.62
C PRO A 15 -5.94 1.92 18.20
N ASP A 16 -6.55 1.78 19.38
CA ASP A 16 -6.80 0.46 20.01
C ASP A 16 -7.85 -0.34 19.23
N ASP A 17 -8.88 0.33 18.70
CA ASP A 17 -9.87 -0.31 17.82
C ASP A 17 -9.21 -0.86 16.56
N TRP A 18 -8.27 -0.10 15.96
CA TRP A 18 -7.49 -0.59 14.82
C TRP A 18 -6.55 -1.72 15.19
N ALA A 19 -5.89 -1.64 16.35
CA ALA A 19 -5.04 -2.71 16.85
C ALA A 19 -5.79 -4.03 17.05
N SER A 20 -7.06 -3.96 17.50
CA SER A 20 -7.94 -5.14 17.60
C SER A 20 -8.36 -5.73 16.26
N ARG A 21 -8.10 -5.03 15.15
CA ARG A 21 -8.41 -5.44 13.76
C ARG A 21 -7.14 -5.79 12.98
N ASP A 22 -6.16 -6.35 13.67
CA ASP A 22 -4.88 -6.80 13.11
C ASP A 22 -4.02 -5.68 12.47
N ILE A 23 -4.33 -4.41 12.75
CA ILE A 23 -3.47 -3.29 12.37
C ILE A 23 -2.43 -3.09 13.45
N TYR A 24 -1.20 -3.53 13.22
CA TYR A 24 -0.12 -3.40 14.18
C TYR A 24 0.00 -1.96 14.73
N LYS A 25 -0.08 -1.82 16.06
CA LYS A 25 -0.08 -0.54 16.79
C LYS A 25 -1.16 0.48 16.36
N GLY A 26 -2.22 0.03 15.68
CA GLY A 26 -3.24 0.90 15.12
C GLY A 26 -2.74 1.83 14.00
N ALA A 27 -1.55 1.55 13.44
CA ALA A 27 -0.93 2.38 12.43
C ALA A 27 -1.58 2.18 11.06
N VAL A 28 -2.66 2.93 10.79
CA VAL A 28 -3.43 2.85 9.52
C VAL A 28 -2.61 3.21 8.27
N PHE A 29 -1.48 3.91 8.46
CA PHE A 29 -0.49 4.20 7.41
C PHE A 29 0.81 3.40 7.56
N ASN A 30 0.80 2.32 8.35
CA ASN A 30 1.94 1.41 8.52
C ASN A 30 3.21 2.15 9.00
N LEU A 31 4.34 1.99 8.30
CA LEU A 31 5.64 2.59 8.60
C LEU A 31 5.59 4.13 8.70
N ALA A 32 6.40 4.70 9.61
CA ALA A 32 6.44 6.14 9.82
C ALA A 32 6.92 6.91 8.57
N HIS A 33 6.44 8.15 8.43
CA HIS A 33 6.71 9.02 7.29
C HIS A 33 8.00 9.85 7.48
N GLY A 34 9.09 9.20 7.87
CA GLY A 34 10.44 9.77 7.83
C GLY A 34 11.01 9.73 6.41
N LEU A 35 11.86 10.68 6.04
CA LEU A 35 12.49 10.70 4.70
C LEU A 35 13.30 9.41 4.42
N ASP A 36 14.05 8.94 5.42
CA ASP A 36 14.82 7.71 5.33
C ASP A 36 13.92 6.47 5.17
N GLN A 37 12.81 6.43 5.92
CA GLN A 37 11.84 5.36 5.91
C GLN A 37 10.96 5.37 4.66
N MET A 38 10.71 6.52 4.04
CA MET A 38 9.93 6.63 2.81
C MET A 38 10.75 6.34 1.55
N LEU A 39 12.04 6.64 1.53
CA LEU A 39 12.87 6.52 0.32
C LEU A 39 13.45 5.11 0.13
N TRP A 40 14.39 4.69 0.99
CA TRP A 40 15.17 3.46 0.73
C TRP A 40 15.05 2.38 1.81
N ARG A 41 14.55 2.70 3.01
CA ARG A 41 14.41 1.71 4.11
C ARG A 41 13.09 0.94 4.11
N ARG A 42 12.26 1.09 3.08
CA ARG A 42 11.06 0.24 2.94
C ARG A 42 11.44 -1.16 2.49
N PRO A 43 10.79 -2.21 3.04
CA PRO A 43 10.84 -3.53 2.46
C PRO A 43 10.49 -3.48 0.96
N GLN A 44 11.28 -4.18 0.16
CA GLN A 44 11.05 -4.29 -1.28
C GLN A 44 9.98 -5.35 -1.58
N ASN A 45 9.36 -5.25 -2.75
CA ASN A 45 8.32 -6.18 -3.18
C ASN A 45 8.83 -7.61 -3.37
N ARG A 46 10.12 -7.80 -3.66
CA ARG A 46 10.78 -9.10 -3.60
C ARG A 46 11.39 -9.25 -2.21
N PHE A 47 11.05 -10.32 -1.50
CA PHE A 47 11.65 -10.58 -0.20
C PHE A 47 13.09 -11.07 -0.38
N GLU A 48 14.02 -10.49 0.37
CA GLU A 48 15.46 -10.70 0.16
C GLU A 48 15.94 -12.07 0.68
N GLU A 49 15.28 -12.60 1.71
CA GLU A 49 15.76 -13.79 2.44
C GLU A 49 15.15 -15.11 1.91
N LEU A 50 14.10 -15.05 1.08
CA LEU A 50 13.42 -16.23 0.57
C LEU A 50 13.03 -16.08 -0.89
N GLU A 51 13.48 -17.03 -1.71
CA GLU A 51 13.09 -17.10 -3.12
C GLU A 51 11.59 -17.27 -3.29
N ARG A 52 11.03 -16.60 -4.30
CA ARG A 52 9.60 -16.66 -4.67
C ARG A 52 8.65 -16.21 -3.55
N LEU A 53 9.15 -15.44 -2.57
CA LEU A 53 8.33 -14.72 -1.60
C LEU A 53 8.29 -13.23 -1.96
N TYR A 54 7.08 -12.67 -1.92
CA TYR A 54 6.82 -11.29 -2.30
C TYR A 54 6.02 -10.57 -1.23
N LEU A 55 6.29 -9.28 -1.09
CA LEU A 55 5.60 -8.37 -0.19
C LEU A 55 4.74 -7.39 -1.01
N VAL A 56 3.57 -7.02 -0.47
CA VAL A 56 2.65 -6.09 -1.12
C VAL A 56 1.88 -5.27 -0.07
N GLY A 57 1.53 -4.04 -0.41
CA GLY A 57 0.67 -3.17 0.41
C GLY A 57 1.44 -2.00 1.04
N GLY A 58 0.81 -1.33 2.02
CA GLY A 58 1.26 -0.02 2.50
C GLY A 58 2.58 -0.02 3.29
N GLY A 59 2.98 -1.18 3.81
CA GLY A 59 4.28 -1.36 4.47
C GLY A 59 5.43 -1.57 3.48
N THR A 60 5.11 -1.90 2.23
CA THR A 60 6.06 -2.27 1.18
C THR A 60 6.30 -1.07 0.26
N HIS A 61 7.41 -1.05 -0.47
CA HIS A 61 7.61 -0.12 -1.58
C HIS A 61 6.36 -0.10 -2.51
N PRO A 62 5.92 1.07 -3.00
CA PRO A 62 6.45 2.42 -2.77
C PRO A 62 5.98 3.08 -1.46
N GLY A 63 4.95 2.57 -0.80
CA GLY A 63 4.58 2.98 0.55
C GLY A 63 3.09 3.02 0.82
N SER A 64 2.70 3.85 1.78
CA SER A 64 1.34 3.93 2.32
C SER A 64 0.46 4.92 1.57
N GLY A 65 -0.86 4.66 1.53
CA GLY A 65 -1.85 5.44 0.78
C GLY A 65 -2.46 4.63 -0.36
N LEU A 66 -3.70 4.94 -0.75
CA LEU A 66 -4.42 4.13 -1.76
C LEU A 66 -3.66 4.01 -3.10
N PRO A 67 -3.10 5.09 -3.70
CA PRO A 67 -2.38 4.98 -4.96
C PRO A 67 -1.11 4.12 -4.85
N THR A 68 -0.34 4.30 -3.78
CA THR A 68 0.93 3.59 -3.54
C THR A 68 0.71 2.13 -3.18
N ILE A 69 -0.38 1.80 -2.48
CA ILE A 69 -0.80 0.41 -2.19
C ILE A 69 -1.14 -0.31 -3.50
N ILE A 70 -1.92 0.32 -4.38
CA ILE A 70 -2.27 -0.25 -5.69
C ILE A 70 -1.01 -0.46 -6.52
N GLU A 71 -0.11 0.53 -6.54
CA GLU A 71 1.16 0.44 -7.26
C GLU A 71 2.07 -0.66 -6.71
N SER A 72 2.13 -0.82 -5.38
CA SER A 72 2.82 -1.96 -4.75
C SER A 72 2.30 -3.30 -5.28
N GLY A 73 0.98 -3.41 -5.47
CA GLY A 73 0.34 -4.57 -6.09
C GLY A 73 0.79 -4.78 -7.53
N ARG A 74 0.80 -3.72 -8.34
CA ARG A 74 1.26 -3.78 -9.74
C ARG A 74 2.72 -4.22 -9.86
N ILE A 75 3.61 -3.66 -9.06
CA ILE A 75 5.05 -4.03 -9.04
C ILE A 75 5.19 -5.49 -8.64
N THR A 76 4.51 -5.92 -7.59
CA THR A 76 4.55 -7.31 -7.11
C THR A 76 4.07 -8.29 -8.17
N ALA A 77 2.95 -7.99 -8.84
CA ALA A 77 2.41 -8.81 -9.92
C ALA A 77 3.41 -8.94 -11.07
N LYS A 78 4.05 -7.84 -11.49
CA LYS A 78 5.09 -7.85 -12.53
C LYS A 78 6.29 -8.71 -12.14
N LEU A 79 6.75 -8.62 -10.89
CA LEU A 79 7.86 -9.44 -10.41
C LEU A 79 7.52 -10.93 -10.46
N ILE A 80 6.31 -11.30 -10.03
CA ILE A 80 5.81 -12.68 -10.12
C ILE A 80 5.74 -13.14 -11.57
N CYS A 81 5.18 -12.31 -12.47
CA CYS A 81 5.12 -12.62 -13.90
C CYS A 81 6.53 -12.83 -14.48
N GLY A 82 7.47 -11.93 -14.20
CA GLY A 82 8.86 -12.06 -14.64
C GLY A 82 9.52 -13.36 -14.20
N ASP A 83 9.34 -13.74 -12.93
CA ASP A 83 9.86 -15.02 -12.39
C ASP A 83 9.19 -16.26 -12.98
N MET A 84 7.98 -16.10 -13.51
CA MET A 84 7.23 -17.15 -14.22
C MET A 84 7.48 -17.14 -15.73
N GLY A 85 8.28 -16.19 -16.25
CA GLY A 85 8.48 -16.02 -17.69
C GLY A 85 7.26 -15.48 -18.44
N ILE A 86 6.32 -14.83 -17.74
CA ILE A 86 5.10 -14.23 -18.29
C ILE A 86 5.37 -12.75 -18.56
N ILE A 87 5.02 -12.28 -19.76
CA ILE A 87 5.05 -10.86 -20.11
C ILE A 87 3.63 -10.30 -19.97
N PRO A 88 3.37 -9.40 -19.03
CA PRO A 88 2.05 -8.80 -18.83
C PRO A 88 1.67 -7.84 -19.97
N ASP A 89 0.43 -7.92 -20.46
CA ASP A 89 -0.10 -7.10 -21.57
C ASP A 89 -0.81 -5.81 -21.11
N TRP A 90 -1.07 -5.68 -19.81
CA TRP A 90 -1.85 -4.59 -19.20
C TRP A 90 -1.07 -3.29 -18.95
N GLU A 91 0.13 -3.15 -19.51
CA GLU A 91 0.86 -1.88 -19.54
C GLU A 91 0.52 -1.02 -20.77
N GLY A 92 -0.13 -1.60 -21.79
CA GLY A 92 -0.50 -0.91 -23.02
C GLY A 92 0.72 -0.42 -23.81
N GLN A 93 0.81 -0.76 -25.10
CA GLN A 93 1.56 0.07 -26.04
C GLN A 93 0.81 1.39 -26.35
N GLU A 94 -0.38 1.58 -25.78
CA GLU A 94 -1.17 2.80 -25.96
C GLU A 94 -1.24 3.56 -24.64
N THR A 95 -0.51 4.67 -24.62
CA THR A 95 -0.77 5.76 -23.69
C THR A 95 -2.21 6.22 -23.89
N TRP A 96 -2.90 6.65 -22.83
CA TRP A 96 -4.27 7.22 -22.87
C TRP A 96 -4.46 8.40 -23.85
N PHE A 97 -3.41 8.79 -24.56
CA PHE A 97 -3.37 9.77 -25.62
C PHE A 97 -2.79 9.04 -26.83
N ASP A 98 -3.66 8.64 -27.75
CA ASP A 98 -3.25 8.07 -29.05
C ASP A 98 -2.66 9.15 -29.98
N ASP A 99 -2.84 10.44 -29.65
CA ASP A 99 -2.54 11.61 -30.50
C ASP A 99 -1.59 12.65 -29.86
N LEU A 100 -0.60 12.25 -29.04
CA LEU A 100 0.51 13.13 -28.63
C LEU A 100 1.86 12.69 -29.21
#